data_AF-A0A939AGA0-F1
#
_entry.id   AF-A0A939AGA0-F1
#
_cell.length_a   1.000
_cell.length_b   1.000
_cell.length_c   1.000
_cell.angle_alpha   90.00
_cell.angle_beta   90.00
_cell.angle_gamma   90.00
#
_symmetry.space_group_name_H-M   'P 1'
#
loop_
_entity.id
_entity.type
_entity.pdbx_description
1 polymer ?
#
loop_
_entity_poly.entity_id
_entity_poly.type
_entity_poly.pdbx_seq_one_letter_code
_entity_poly.pdbx_strand_id
1 'polypeptide(L)'
;MSPGWSETHGARLRRLRAEHRPPLTLADLAGPDVSISLLSRAERGLVAPSLATLYHIAGRLGCTVGEVLAAPEEESRARAERADALLATGDPAGALATIQRDTDAAALAIRAEALLAQRQEVAALAAAQAAIAGGGSPAAVARAELLVGTVLAARHTGRAHAHLQRALDRVHGRGPIAVLALARLADRERRAGSSDTARNLLRQGSEIAAGICAPRRRAAELLAAVSDDSEQPRTPLGELAHLLIGLRGRAEIERGLAAFDGIESDTAPLPPPREAVDPLAHRAIGPVSRRR
;
A
#
# COMPACT_ATOMS: atom_id res chain seq x y z
N MET A 1 20.59 -16.22 -24.60
CA MET A 1 20.00 -15.41 -25.68
C MET A 1 20.12 -13.96 -25.25
N SER A 2 20.93 -13.15 -25.93
CA SER A 2 20.95 -11.72 -25.62
C SER A 2 19.54 -11.16 -25.81
N PRO A 3 18.96 -10.44 -24.83
CA PRO A 3 17.67 -9.79 -25.02
C PRO A 3 17.82 -8.86 -26.24
N GLY A 4 17.21 -9.27 -27.35
CA GLY A 4 17.29 -8.53 -28.60
C GLY A 4 16.66 -7.17 -28.40
N TRP A 5 17.31 -6.13 -28.90
CA TRP A 5 16.69 -4.81 -29.02
C TRP A 5 15.35 -4.95 -29.73
N SER A 6 14.28 -4.49 -29.10
CA SER A 6 12.90 -4.67 -29.57
C SER A 6 12.21 -3.35 -29.83
N GLU A 7 11.04 -3.39 -30.43
CA GLU A 7 10.16 -2.23 -30.58
C GLU A 7 9.89 -1.54 -29.24
N THR A 8 9.74 -2.32 -28.16
CA THR A 8 9.56 -1.82 -26.79
C THR A 8 10.75 -0.98 -26.32
N HIS A 9 11.98 -1.44 -26.56
CA HIS A 9 13.19 -0.70 -26.23
C HIS A 9 13.33 0.58 -27.06
N GLY A 10 12.99 0.51 -28.35
CA GLY A 10 12.98 1.67 -29.24
C GLY A 10 11.97 2.74 -28.79
N ALA A 11 10.73 2.33 -28.52
CA ALA A 11 9.67 3.21 -28.02
C ALA A 11 10.06 3.85 -26.68
N ARG A 12 10.73 3.10 -25.80
CA ARG A 12 11.27 3.59 -24.54
C ARG A 12 12.35 4.65 -24.74
N LEU A 13 13.34 4.37 -25.58
CA LEU A 13 14.39 5.35 -25.91
C LEU A 13 13.78 6.66 -26.43
N ARG A 14 12.82 6.55 -27.34
CA ARG A 14 12.08 7.70 -27.87
C ARG A 14 11.35 8.49 -26.77
N ARG A 15 10.71 7.78 -25.84
CA ARG A 15 10.00 8.40 -24.71
C ARG A 15 10.97 9.14 -23.79
N LEU A 16 12.06 8.50 -23.37
CA LEU A 16 13.10 9.13 -22.53
C LEU A 16 13.63 10.41 -23.19
N ARG A 17 13.89 10.37 -24.49
CA ARG A 17 14.31 11.56 -25.25
C ARG A 17 13.27 12.68 -25.23
N ALA A 18 11.99 12.36 -25.45
CA ALA A 18 10.90 13.34 -25.49
C ALA A 18 10.55 13.91 -24.10
N GLU A 19 10.71 13.11 -23.05
CA GLU A 19 10.42 13.49 -21.66
C GLU A 19 11.58 14.25 -21.00
N HIS A 20 12.79 14.18 -21.58
CA HIS A 20 13.93 14.98 -21.13
C HIS A 20 13.58 16.48 -21.02
N ARG A 21 14.26 17.18 -20.12
CA ARG A 21 14.03 18.61 -19.84
C ARG A 21 15.35 19.38 -19.96
N PRO A 22 15.54 20.19 -21.03
CA PRO A 22 14.63 20.42 -22.16
C PRO A 22 14.47 19.18 -23.08
N PRO A 23 13.35 19.03 -23.82
CA PRO A 23 13.18 17.92 -24.75
C PRO A 23 14.32 17.89 -25.79
N LEU A 24 14.89 16.72 -26.03
CA LEU A 24 16.01 16.58 -26.97
C LEU A 24 15.49 16.22 -28.37
N THR A 25 16.04 16.87 -29.40
CA THR A 25 15.88 16.40 -30.77
C THR A 25 16.72 15.14 -31.01
N LEU A 26 16.50 14.44 -32.13
CA LEU A 26 17.39 13.34 -32.50
C LEU A 26 18.83 13.82 -32.72
N ALA A 27 19.04 15.03 -33.22
CA ALA A 27 20.36 15.63 -33.37
C ALA A 27 21.01 15.89 -32.01
N ASP A 28 20.23 16.43 -31.06
CA ASP A 28 20.71 16.70 -29.70
C ASP A 28 21.00 15.41 -28.94
N LEU A 29 20.29 14.31 -29.16
CA LEU A 29 20.62 13.05 -28.51
C LEU A 29 21.77 12.32 -29.21
N ALA A 30 21.89 12.45 -30.53
CA ALA A 30 22.94 11.78 -31.29
C ALA A 30 24.32 12.41 -31.00
N GLY A 31 24.42 13.73 -30.97
CA GLY A 31 25.70 14.42 -30.81
C GLY A 31 26.69 14.10 -31.95
N PRO A 32 28.01 14.22 -31.71
CA PRO A 32 29.02 13.95 -32.72
C PRO A 32 29.29 12.46 -32.95
N ASP A 33 29.04 11.61 -31.95
CA ASP A 33 29.49 10.21 -31.94
C ASP A 33 28.49 9.22 -32.52
N VAL A 34 27.23 9.65 -32.69
CA VAL A 34 26.14 8.79 -33.18
C VAL A 34 25.47 9.45 -34.38
N SER A 35 25.15 8.66 -35.41
CA SER A 35 24.37 9.20 -36.54
C SER A 35 22.88 9.28 -36.21
N ILE A 36 22.24 10.37 -36.64
CA ILE A 36 20.78 10.58 -36.51
C ILE A 36 19.99 9.41 -37.12
N SER A 37 20.47 8.86 -38.24
CA SER A 37 19.84 7.71 -38.92
C SER A 37 19.88 6.42 -38.09
N LEU A 38 21.01 6.15 -37.40
CA LEU A 38 21.10 5.03 -36.47
C LEU A 38 20.09 5.20 -35.33
N LEU A 39 20.07 6.37 -34.70
CA LEU A 39 19.18 6.66 -33.57
C LEU A 39 17.70 6.56 -33.96
N SER A 40 17.32 7.09 -35.12
CA SER A 40 15.96 6.97 -35.67
C SER A 40 15.54 5.51 -35.94
N ARG A 41 16.46 4.65 -36.39
CA ARG A 41 16.19 3.21 -36.56
C ARG A 41 16.11 2.49 -35.21
N ALA A 42 16.97 2.86 -34.26
CA ALA A 42 16.95 2.32 -32.91
C ALA A 42 15.63 2.65 -32.19
N GLU A 43 15.15 3.89 -32.27
CA GLU A 43 13.86 4.32 -31.68
C GLU A 43 12.64 3.58 -32.28
N ARG A 44 12.78 3.00 -33.46
CA ARG A 44 11.74 2.16 -34.10
C ARG A 44 11.93 0.66 -33.86
N GLY A 45 12.92 0.28 -33.05
CA GLY A 45 13.25 -1.13 -32.81
C GLY A 45 13.88 -1.85 -34.01
N LEU A 46 14.29 -1.12 -35.06
CA LEU A 46 14.80 -1.72 -36.31
C LEU A 46 16.28 -2.11 -36.24
N VAL A 47 17.03 -1.51 -35.33
CA VAL A 47 18.46 -1.79 -35.15
C VAL A 47 18.81 -1.75 -33.68
N ALA A 48 19.58 -2.73 -33.23
CA ALA A 48 20.17 -2.73 -31.90
C ALA A 48 21.40 -1.79 -31.89
N PRO A 49 21.46 -0.78 -31.03
CA PRO A 49 22.67 0.00 -30.83
C PRO A 49 23.77 -0.87 -30.21
N SER A 50 25.03 -0.51 -30.47
CA SER A 50 26.15 -1.12 -29.74
C SER A 50 26.13 -0.71 -28.27
N LEU A 51 26.80 -1.47 -27.39
CA LEU A 51 26.89 -1.10 -25.98
C LEU A 51 27.54 0.27 -25.77
N ALA A 52 28.59 0.60 -26.53
CA ALA A 52 29.23 1.92 -26.50
C ALA A 52 28.24 3.04 -26.91
N THR A 53 27.41 2.78 -27.93
CA THR A 53 26.34 3.70 -28.33
C THR A 53 25.28 3.87 -27.24
N LEU A 54 24.92 2.80 -26.52
CA LEU A 54 23.97 2.89 -25.41
C LEU A 54 24.53 3.73 -24.25
N TYR A 55 25.81 3.57 -23.88
CA TYR A 55 26.43 4.41 -22.86
C TYR A 55 26.42 5.88 -23.24
N HIS A 56 26.74 6.20 -24.50
CA HIS A 56 26.66 7.57 -25.01
C HIS A 56 25.25 8.15 -24.91
N ILE A 57 24.26 7.40 -25.40
CA ILE A 57 22.84 7.79 -25.37
C ILE A 57 22.37 8.01 -23.92
N ALA A 58 22.67 7.05 -23.03
CA ALA A 58 22.26 7.11 -21.62
C ALA A 58 22.88 8.31 -20.91
N GLY A 59 24.18 8.57 -21.12
CA GLY A 59 24.86 9.74 -20.56
C GLY A 59 24.24 11.06 -21.00
N ARG A 60 23.82 11.18 -22.27
CA ARG A 60 23.12 12.39 -22.77
C ARG A 60 21.69 12.52 -22.26
N LEU A 61 21.03 11.41 -21.92
CA LEU A 61 19.71 11.40 -21.30
C LEU A 61 19.77 11.62 -19.78
N GLY A 62 20.97 11.62 -19.18
CA GLY A 62 21.13 11.67 -17.73
C GLY A 62 20.60 10.43 -17.01
N CYS A 63 20.67 9.26 -17.66
CA CYS A 63 20.23 7.99 -17.10
C CYS A 63 21.28 6.88 -17.31
N THR A 64 21.01 5.70 -16.77
CA THR A 64 21.85 4.51 -16.90
C THR A 64 21.46 3.67 -18.12
N VAL A 65 22.39 2.84 -18.62
CA VAL A 65 22.07 1.87 -19.69
C VAL A 65 20.98 0.89 -19.24
N GLY A 66 20.99 0.50 -17.97
CA GLY A 66 19.93 -0.34 -17.38
C GLY A 66 18.56 0.31 -17.51
N GLU A 67 18.45 1.61 -17.27
CA GLU A 67 17.20 2.35 -17.46
C GLU A 67 16.79 2.48 -18.92
N VAL A 68 17.71 2.46 -19.88
CA VAL A 68 17.36 2.41 -21.32
C VAL A 68 16.87 1.02 -21.71
N LEU A 69 17.41 -0.03 -21.08
CA LEU A 69 17.10 -1.43 -21.37
C LEU A 69 15.95 -2.01 -20.54
N ALA A 70 15.50 -1.33 -19.48
CA ALA A 70 14.50 -1.84 -18.57
C ALA A 70 13.17 -2.14 -19.27
N ALA A 71 12.64 -3.34 -19.02
CA ALA A 71 11.34 -3.73 -19.52
C ALA A 71 10.24 -2.81 -18.94
N PRO A 72 9.12 -2.59 -19.64
CA PRO A 72 8.01 -1.77 -19.12
C PRO A 72 7.52 -2.22 -17.75
N GLU A 73 7.54 -3.52 -17.48
CA GLU A 73 7.14 -4.13 -16.22
C GLU A 73 8.13 -3.78 -15.10
N GLU A 74 9.43 -3.80 -15.38
CA GLU A 74 10.49 -3.44 -14.42
C GLU A 74 10.42 -1.97 -14.04
N GLU A 75 10.14 -1.10 -15.02
CA GLU A 75 9.96 0.33 -14.78
C GLU A 75 8.69 0.60 -13.97
N SER A 76 7.58 -0.06 -14.32
CA SER A 76 6.32 0.06 -13.57
C SER A 76 6.52 -0.39 -12.12
N ARG A 77 7.29 -1.46 -11.90
CA ARG A 77 7.70 -1.92 -10.57
C ARG A 77 8.58 -0.90 -9.86
N ALA A 78 9.59 -0.34 -10.51
CA ALA A 78 10.47 0.68 -9.93
C ALA A 78 9.70 1.96 -9.55
N ARG A 79 8.75 2.40 -10.39
CA ARG A 79 7.85 3.52 -10.08
C ARG A 79 6.95 3.20 -8.89
N ALA A 80 6.39 1.99 -8.82
CA ALA A 80 5.60 1.55 -7.68
C ALA A 80 6.44 1.55 -6.39
N GLU A 81 7.66 0.99 -6.41
CA GLU A 81 8.56 1.00 -5.24
C GLU A 81 8.91 2.43 -4.79
N ARG A 82 9.19 3.34 -5.73
CA ARG A 82 9.43 4.75 -5.41
C ARG A 82 8.21 5.43 -4.81
N ALA A 83 7.03 5.21 -5.38
CA ALA A 83 5.79 5.77 -4.86
C ALA A 83 5.45 5.22 -3.46
N ASP A 84 5.76 3.96 -3.20
CA ASP A 84 5.59 3.35 -1.88
C ASP A 84 6.51 3.98 -0.84
N ALA A 85 7.77 4.25 -1.19
CA ALA A 85 8.69 4.97 -0.32
C ALA A 85 8.23 6.41 -0.02
N LEU A 86 7.69 7.12 -1.03
CA LEU A 86 7.11 8.46 -0.84
C LEU A 86 5.90 8.42 0.12
N LEU A 87 5.01 7.43 -0.03
CA LEU A 87 3.92 7.21 0.92
C LEU A 87 4.43 6.97 2.35
N ALA A 88 5.42 6.09 2.47
CA ALA A 88 5.96 5.69 3.76
C ALA A 88 6.67 6.85 4.49
N THR A 89 7.17 7.83 3.74
CA THR A 89 7.78 9.07 4.26
C THR A 89 6.78 10.22 4.42
N GLY A 90 5.50 10.01 4.13
CA GLY A 90 4.44 10.99 4.34
C GLY A 90 4.22 11.97 3.19
N ASP A 91 4.69 11.67 1.97
CA ASP A 91 4.44 12.45 0.76
C ASP A 91 3.45 11.72 -0.19
N PRO A 92 2.14 11.79 0.07
CA PRO A 92 1.14 11.17 -0.81
C PRO A 92 0.99 11.91 -2.14
N ALA A 93 1.34 13.19 -2.23
CA ALA A 93 1.22 13.96 -3.47
C ALA A 93 2.30 13.56 -4.47
N GLY A 94 3.55 13.46 -4.02
CA GLY A 94 4.66 12.93 -4.82
C GLY A 94 4.44 11.48 -5.23
N ALA A 95 3.89 10.65 -4.34
CA ALA A 95 3.50 9.28 -4.68
C ALA A 95 2.50 9.24 -5.84
N LEU A 96 1.40 10.02 -5.77
CA LEU A 96 0.42 10.08 -6.85
C LEU A 96 1.03 10.56 -8.17
N ALA A 97 1.86 11.60 -8.13
CA ALA A 97 2.52 12.12 -9.34
C ALA A 97 3.41 11.05 -10.00
N THR A 98 4.07 10.22 -9.21
CA THR A 98 4.96 9.15 -9.68
C THR A 98 4.22 8.06 -10.45
N ILE A 99 3.03 7.67 -9.98
CA ILE A 99 2.28 6.51 -10.51
C ILE A 99 0.96 6.89 -11.19
N GLN A 100 0.71 8.16 -11.53
CA GLN A 100 -0.60 8.62 -12.04
C GLN A 100 -1.08 7.88 -13.30
N ARG A 101 -0.16 7.39 -14.12
CA ARG A 101 -0.46 6.75 -15.41
C ARG A 101 -0.39 5.22 -15.38
N ASP A 102 0.14 4.63 -14.32
CA ASP A 102 0.29 3.18 -14.23
C ASP A 102 -1.06 2.49 -13.97
N THR A 103 -1.31 1.39 -14.66
CA THR A 103 -2.54 0.59 -14.52
C THR A 103 -2.27 -0.76 -13.87
N ASP A 104 -1.02 -1.05 -13.51
CA ASP A 104 -0.66 -2.25 -12.76
C ASP A 104 -1.33 -2.27 -11.37
N ALA A 105 -1.70 -3.45 -10.89
CA ALA A 105 -2.41 -3.59 -9.62
C ALA A 105 -1.62 -3.09 -8.42
N ALA A 106 -0.28 -3.22 -8.40
CA ALA A 106 0.54 -2.69 -7.32
C ALA A 106 0.49 -1.15 -7.32
N ALA A 107 0.65 -0.53 -8.49
CA ALA A 107 0.54 0.91 -8.65
C ALA A 107 -0.86 1.43 -8.28
N LEU A 108 -1.93 0.74 -8.70
CA LEU A 108 -3.30 1.09 -8.35
C LEU A 108 -3.58 0.98 -6.84
N ALA A 109 -3.03 -0.03 -6.17
CA ALA A 109 -3.14 -0.16 -4.71
C ALA A 109 -2.43 0.98 -3.97
N ILE A 110 -1.22 1.35 -4.41
CA ILE A 110 -0.48 2.51 -3.88
C ILE A 110 -1.25 3.81 -4.13
N ARG A 111 -1.83 3.97 -5.35
CA ARG A 111 -2.67 5.14 -5.69
C ARG A 111 -3.85 5.26 -4.74
N ALA A 112 -4.54 4.15 -4.47
CA ALA A 112 -5.67 4.13 -3.56
C ALA A 112 -5.28 4.58 -2.15
N GLU A 113 -4.12 4.14 -1.64
CA GLU A 113 -3.62 4.57 -0.34
C GLU A 113 -3.27 6.07 -0.31
N ALA A 114 -2.60 6.56 -1.36
CA ALA A 114 -2.26 7.98 -1.46
C ALA A 114 -3.51 8.89 -1.56
N LEU A 115 -4.52 8.47 -2.31
CA LEU A 115 -5.82 9.15 -2.38
C LEU A 115 -6.52 9.16 -1.02
N LEU A 116 -6.48 8.04 -0.28
CA LEU A 116 -7.06 7.97 1.06
C LEU A 116 -6.33 8.90 2.05
N ALA A 117 -5.00 8.98 1.98
CA ALA A 117 -4.21 9.93 2.77
C ALA A 117 -4.60 11.39 2.48
N GLN A 118 -5.00 11.71 1.25
CA GLN A 118 -5.54 13.01 0.86
C GLN A 118 -7.05 13.16 1.08
N ARG A 119 -7.69 12.23 1.80
CA ARG A 119 -9.14 12.20 2.10
C ARG A 119 -10.04 12.13 0.85
N GLN A 120 -9.52 11.62 -0.26
CA GLN A 120 -10.28 11.41 -1.50
C GLN A 120 -10.90 10.01 -1.56
N GLU A 121 -11.82 9.71 -0.62
CA GLU A 121 -12.31 8.34 -0.39
C GLU A 121 -12.95 7.67 -1.62
N VAL A 122 -13.74 8.42 -2.40
CA VAL A 122 -14.43 7.87 -3.58
C VAL A 122 -13.43 7.43 -4.65
N ALA A 123 -12.43 8.27 -4.91
CA ALA A 123 -11.37 7.96 -5.86
C ALA A 123 -10.47 6.82 -5.34
N ALA A 124 -10.17 6.81 -4.03
CA ALA A 124 -9.41 5.74 -3.39
C ALA A 124 -10.11 4.39 -3.54
N LEU A 125 -11.43 4.34 -3.31
CA LEU A 125 -12.24 3.13 -3.44
C LEU A 125 -12.24 2.62 -4.89
N ALA A 126 -12.42 3.52 -5.87
CA ALA A 126 -12.38 3.17 -7.28
C ALA A 126 -11.01 2.59 -7.71
N ALA A 127 -9.91 3.21 -7.27
CA ALA A 127 -8.57 2.73 -7.57
C ALA A 127 -8.28 1.35 -6.93
N ALA A 128 -8.70 1.14 -5.68
CA ALA A 128 -8.53 -0.16 -5.01
C ALA A 128 -9.36 -1.26 -5.69
N GLN A 129 -10.60 -0.97 -6.09
CA GLN A 129 -11.42 -1.92 -6.83
C GLN A 129 -10.82 -2.27 -8.21
N ALA A 130 -10.27 -1.28 -8.91
CA ALA A 130 -9.55 -1.51 -10.16
C ALA A 130 -8.32 -2.41 -9.95
N ALA A 131 -7.56 -2.22 -8.87
CA ALA A 131 -6.43 -3.08 -8.52
C ALA A 131 -6.85 -4.54 -8.27
N ILE A 132 -7.98 -4.76 -7.61
CA ILE A 132 -8.53 -6.11 -7.36
C ILE A 132 -8.96 -6.75 -8.68
N ALA A 133 -9.65 -5.99 -9.54
CA ALA A 133 -10.17 -6.48 -10.82
C ALA A 133 -9.07 -6.78 -11.85
N GLY A 134 -8.01 -5.98 -11.88
CA GLY A 134 -6.89 -6.17 -12.80
C GLY A 134 -6.11 -7.46 -12.54
N GLY A 135 -6.21 -8.02 -11.33
CA GLY A 135 -5.35 -9.12 -10.91
C GLY A 135 -3.90 -8.65 -10.76
N GLY A 136 -3.07 -9.43 -10.07
CA GLY A 136 -1.70 -9.04 -9.81
C GLY A 136 -1.08 -9.92 -8.75
N SER A 137 0.02 -9.45 -8.16
CA SER A 137 0.62 -10.18 -7.04
C SER A 137 -0.38 -10.32 -5.88
N PRO A 138 -0.38 -11.45 -5.16
CA PRO A 138 -1.25 -11.61 -3.99
C PRO A 138 -1.14 -10.47 -2.97
N ALA A 139 0.07 -9.91 -2.81
CA ALA A 139 0.33 -8.78 -1.94
C ALA A 139 -0.35 -7.47 -2.41
N ALA A 140 -0.28 -7.15 -3.71
CA ALA A 140 -0.95 -5.97 -4.27
C ALA A 140 -2.47 -6.06 -4.10
N VAL A 141 -3.06 -7.23 -4.41
CA VAL A 141 -4.50 -7.43 -4.27
C VAL A 141 -4.92 -7.43 -2.80
N ALA A 142 -4.12 -8.02 -1.89
CA ALA A 142 -4.39 -7.97 -0.46
C ALA A 142 -4.35 -6.53 0.09
N ARG A 143 -3.38 -5.72 -0.35
CA ARG A 143 -3.30 -4.29 -0.01
C ARG A 143 -4.55 -3.54 -0.48
N ALA A 144 -5.01 -3.81 -1.70
CA ALA A 144 -6.23 -3.20 -2.23
C ALA A 144 -7.49 -3.62 -1.44
N GLU A 145 -7.64 -4.91 -1.11
CA GLU A 145 -8.72 -5.42 -0.26
C GLU A 145 -8.71 -4.76 1.13
N LEU A 146 -7.53 -4.59 1.75
CA LEU A 146 -7.36 -3.89 3.02
C LEU A 146 -7.86 -2.43 2.93
N LEU A 147 -7.54 -1.72 1.85
CA LEU A 147 -7.97 -0.34 1.63
C LEU A 147 -9.48 -0.23 1.44
N VAL A 148 -10.08 -1.12 0.63
CA VAL A 148 -11.54 -1.20 0.48
C VAL A 148 -12.21 -1.44 1.82
N GLY A 149 -11.72 -2.44 2.57
CA GLY A 149 -12.22 -2.76 3.91
C GLY A 149 -12.13 -1.58 4.88
N THR A 150 -11.03 -0.81 4.82
CA THR A 150 -10.83 0.38 5.66
C THR A 150 -11.84 1.48 5.36
N VAL A 151 -12.05 1.82 4.08
CA VAL A 151 -13.05 2.83 3.67
C VAL A 151 -14.46 2.39 4.05
N LEU A 152 -14.77 1.11 3.86
CA LEU A 152 -16.08 0.54 4.18
C LEU A 152 -16.36 0.44 5.68
N ALA A 153 -15.33 0.23 6.50
CA ALA A 153 -15.44 0.17 7.97
C ALA A 153 -15.78 1.55 8.56
N ALA A 154 -15.20 2.62 8.00
CA ALA A 154 -15.53 4.00 8.39
C ALA A 154 -17.02 4.34 8.15
N ARG A 155 -17.65 3.66 7.18
CA ARG A 155 -19.07 3.80 6.84
C ARG A 155 -19.98 2.78 7.54
N HIS A 156 -19.45 2.03 8.52
CA HIS A 156 -20.19 1.01 9.28
C HIS A 156 -20.86 -0.06 8.41
N THR A 157 -20.28 -0.40 7.26
CA THR A 157 -20.88 -1.39 6.36
C THR A 157 -20.47 -2.81 6.76
N GLY A 158 -21.42 -3.76 6.73
CA GLY A 158 -21.13 -5.18 6.99
C GLY A 158 -20.14 -5.80 6.00
N ARG A 159 -20.00 -5.20 4.81
CA ARG A 159 -19.06 -5.65 3.76
C ARG A 159 -17.59 -5.46 4.13
N ALA A 160 -17.28 -4.56 5.06
CA ALA A 160 -15.90 -4.28 5.48
C ALA A 160 -15.18 -5.54 5.98
N HIS A 161 -15.85 -6.37 6.78
CA HIS A 161 -15.29 -7.61 7.33
C HIS A 161 -14.83 -8.56 6.23
N ALA A 162 -15.67 -8.79 5.21
CA ALA A 162 -15.35 -9.70 4.12
C ALA A 162 -14.10 -9.25 3.32
N HIS A 163 -13.92 -7.95 3.10
CA HIS A 163 -12.73 -7.41 2.44
C HIS A 163 -11.46 -7.58 3.31
N LEU A 164 -11.55 -7.28 4.61
CA LEU A 164 -10.42 -7.43 5.53
C LEU A 164 -10.01 -8.91 5.71
N GLN A 165 -10.97 -9.82 5.76
CA GLN A 165 -10.69 -11.26 5.81
C GLN A 165 -10.02 -11.75 4.52
N ARG A 166 -10.53 -11.36 3.34
CA ARG A 166 -9.87 -11.69 2.06
C ARG A 166 -8.44 -11.14 1.98
N ALA A 167 -8.18 -9.96 2.54
CA ALA A 167 -6.83 -9.42 2.62
C ALA A 167 -5.90 -10.34 3.44
N LEU A 168 -6.36 -10.82 4.60
CA LEU A 168 -5.63 -11.75 5.46
C LEU A 168 -5.37 -13.09 4.78
N ASP A 169 -6.38 -13.67 4.16
CA ASP A 169 -6.29 -14.97 3.50
C ASP A 169 -5.25 -14.93 2.37
N ARG A 170 -5.21 -13.84 1.58
CA ARG A 170 -4.26 -13.67 0.47
C ARG A 170 -2.80 -13.56 0.91
N VAL A 171 -2.53 -13.05 2.11
CA VAL A 171 -1.17 -12.99 2.68
C VAL A 171 -0.89 -14.13 3.65
N HIS A 172 -1.79 -15.12 3.73
CA HIS A 172 -1.72 -16.26 4.63
C HIS A 172 -1.46 -15.86 6.09
N GLY A 173 -2.04 -14.73 6.52
CA GLY A 173 -1.87 -14.20 7.87
C GLY A 173 -0.43 -13.76 8.22
N ARG A 174 0.42 -13.45 7.24
CA ARG A 174 1.81 -13.02 7.47
C ARG A 174 2.09 -11.63 6.88
N GLY A 175 3.16 -11.02 7.37
CA GLY A 175 3.65 -9.73 6.87
C GLY A 175 2.82 -8.53 7.32
N PRO A 176 3.21 -7.31 6.90
CA PRO A 176 2.69 -6.07 7.44
C PRO A 176 1.23 -5.80 7.03
N ILE A 177 0.79 -6.31 5.88
CA ILE A 177 -0.61 -6.24 5.47
C ILE A 177 -1.51 -7.02 6.45
N ALA A 178 -1.05 -8.20 6.93
CA ALA A 178 -1.80 -8.98 7.91
C ALA A 178 -1.95 -8.22 9.24
N VAL A 179 -0.89 -7.59 9.71
CA VAL A 179 -0.89 -6.76 10.93
C VAL A 179 -1.94 -5.64 10.83
N LEU A 180 -1.94 -4.90 9.71
CA LEU A 180 -2.92 -3.84 9.48
C LEU A 180 -4.36 -4.37 9.35
N ALA A 181 -4.56 -5.49 8.66
CA ALA A 181 -5.88 -6.09 8.52
C ALA A 181 -6.46 -6.55 9.87
N LEU A 182 -5.64 -7.17 10.72
CA LEU A 182 -6.02 -7.55 12.09
C LEU A 182 -6.36 -6.34 12.95
N ALA A 183 -5.56 -5.27 12.88
CA ALA A 183 -5.84 -4.02 13.60
C ALA A 183 -7.18 -3.40 13.18
N ARG A 184 -7.49 -3.40 11.88
CA ARG A 184 -8.77 -2.89 11.34
C ARG A 184 -9.96 -3.77 11.71
N LEU A 185 -9.80 -5.09 11.69
CA LEU A 185 -10.83 -6.01 12.17
C LEU A 185 -11.09 -5.80 13.67
N ALA A 186 -10.04 -5.66 14.47
CA ALA A 186 -10.20 -5.43 15.91
C ALA A 186 -10.94 -4.12 16.22
N ASP A 187 -10.60 -3.02 15.54
CA ASP A 187 -11.32 -1.75 15.71
C ASP A 187 -12.80 -1.87 15.34
N ARG A 188 -13.12 -2.61 14.27
CA ARG A 188 -14.51 -2.90 13.90
C ARG A 188 -15.22 -3.72 14.98
N GLU A 189 -14.63 -4.82 15.44
CA GLU A 189 -15.23 -5.68 16.48
C GLU A 189 -15.47 -4.91 17.77
N ARG A 190 -14.53 -4.03 18.15
CA ARG A 190 -14.70 -3.14 19.30
C ARG A 190 -15.91 -2.22 19.14
N ARG A 191 -16.09 -1.59 17.98
CA ARG A 191 -17.27 -0.76 17.69
C ARG A 191 -18.58 -1.55 17.66
N ALA A 192 -18.51 -2.85 17.37
CA ALA A 192 -19.65 -3.76 17.41
C ALA A 192 -19.95 -4.30 18.83
N GLY A 193 -19.12 -3.97 19.84
CA GLY A 193 -19.26 -4.44 21.22
C GLY A 193 -18.59 -5.79 21.51
N SER A 194 -17.88 -6.38 20.55
CA SER A 194 -17.19 -7.66 20.67
C SER A 194 -15.77 -7.51 21.24
N SER A 195 -15.64 -7.06 22.50
CA SER A 195 -14.35 -6.72 23.12
C SER A 195 -13.33 -7.88 23.14
N ASP A 196 -13.77 -9.11 23.45
CA ASP A 196 -12.85 -10.26 23.51
C ASP A 196 -12.30 -10.65 22.14
N THR A 197 -13.16 -10.61 21.11
CA THR A 197 -12.73 -10.83 19.71
C THR A 197 -11.72 -9.78 19.28
N ALA A 198 -11.99 -8.50 19.59
CA ALA A 198 -11.06 -7.42 19.30
C ALA A 198 -9.70 -7.61 19.99
N ARG A 199 -9.69 -7.99 21.28
CA ARG A 199 -8.47 -8.27 22.05
C ARG A 199 -7.67 -9.43 21.45
N ASN A 200 -8.35 -10.51 21.05
CA ASN A 200 -7.73 -11.66 20.39
C ASN A 200 -7.06 -11.29 19.06
N LEU A 201 -7.73 -10.51 18.22
CA LEU A 201 -7.20 -10.03 16.94
C LEU A 201 -5.97 -9.13 17.14
N LEU A 202 -5.99 -8.23 18.13
CA LEU A 202 -4.84 -7.38 18.46
C LEU A 202 -3.65 -8.20 18.94
N ARG A 203 -3.86 -9.19 19.81
CA ARG A 203 -2.81 -10.10 20.28
C ARG A 203 -2.17 -10.86 19.11
N GLN A 204 -2.98 -11.45 18.25
CA GLN A 204 -2.49 -12.15 17.04
C GLN A 204 -1.67 -11.22 16.15
N GLY A 205 -2.14 -9.98 15.94
CA GLY A 205 -1.40 -9.01 15.14
C GLY A 205 -0.08 -8.59 15.80
N SER A 206 -0.04 -8.50 17.14
CA SER A 206 1.18 -8.21 17.90
C SER A 206 2.23 -9.31 17.74
N GLU A 207 1.81 -10.58 17.77
CA GLU A 207 2.69 -11.73 17.54
C GLU A 207 3.31 -11.69 16.14
N ILE A 208 2.50 -11.40 15.11
CA ILE A 208 2.98 -11.24 13.73
C ILE A 208 3.94 -10.05 13.63
N ALA A 209 3.58 -8.91 14.24
CA ALA A 209 4.40 -7.70 14.22
C ALA A 209 5.76 -7.90 14.88
N ALA A 210 5.83 -8.69 15.97
CA ALA A 210 7.08 -9.05 16.63
C ALA A 210 8.03 -9.81 15.69
N GLY A 211 7.51 -10.70 14.84
CA GLY A 211 8.29 -11.44 13.86
C GLY A 211 8.79 -10.61 12.66
N ILE A 212 8.08 -9.54 12.30
CA ILE A 212 8.47 -8.62 11.21
C ILE A 212 9.56 -7.64 11.68
N CYS A 213 9.55 -7.32 12.97
CA CYS A 213 10.32 -6.24 13.54
C CYS A 213 11.63 -6.70 14.21
N ALA A 214 12.70 -6.82 13.42
CA ALA A 214 14.07 -6.54 13.87
C ALA A 214 14.55 -5.18 13.31
N PRO A 215 13.81 -4.06 13.50
CA PRO A 215 13.53 -3.16 12.40
C PRO A 215 14.31 -1.84 12.46
N ARG A 216 14.68 -1.33 13.64
CA ARG A 216 15.35 -0.01 13.71
C ARG A 216 16.74 -0.06 13.11
N ARG A 217 17.51 -1.11 13.44
CA ARG A 217 18.86 -1.30 12.90
C ARG A 217 18.81 -1.57 11.40
N ARG A 218 17.93 -2.46 10.93
CA ARG A 218 17.81 -2.77 9.50
C ARG A 218 17.25 -1.60 8.68
N ALA A 219 16.27 -0.86 9.19
CA ALA A 219 15.78 0.35 8.54
C ALA A 219 16.85 1.45 8.48
N ALA A 220 17.63 1.63 9.55
CA ALA A 220 18.75 2.58 9.55
C ALA A 220 19.85 2.16 8.55
N GLU A 221 20.18 0.86 8.48
CA GLU A 221 21.12 0.32 7.49
C GLU A 221 20.62 0.53 6.06
N LEU A 222 19.32 0.31 5.80
CA LEU A 222 18.72 0.51 4.47
C LEU A 222 18.64 2.00 4.10
N LEU A 223 18.30 2.88 5.04
CA LEU A 223 18.32 4.33 4.83
C LEU A 223 19.73 4.85 4.53
N ALA A 224 20.75 4.32 5.23
CA ALA A 224 22.14 4.61 4.95
C ALA A 224 22.55 4.13 3.54
N ALA A 225 22.12 2.92 3.14
CA ALA A 225 22.39 2.37 1.82
C ALA A 225 21.67 3.10 0.67
N VAL A 226 20.49 3.68 0.90
CA VAL A 226 19.78 4.52 -0.08
C VAL A 226 20.51 5.86 -0.32
N SER A 227 21.26 6.33 0.68
CA SER A 227 21.98 7.60 0.61
C SER A 227 23.34 7.49 -0.07
N ASP A 228 23.85 6.26 -0.26
CA ASP A 228 25.13 5.98 -0.87
C ASP A 228 24.91 5.64 -2.36
N ASP A 229 25.45 6.48 -3.25
CA ASP A 229 25.19 6.53 -4.70
C ASP A 229 25.79 5.33 -5.48
N SER A 230 25.97 4.19 -4.79
CA SER A 230 26.68 3.02 -5.32
C SER A 230 25.77 2.14 -6.20
N GLU A 231 26.28 1.81 -7.39
CA GLU A 231 25.62 1.20 -8.56
C GLU A 231 25.00 -0.21 -8.37
N GLN A 232 24.63 -0.67 -7.17
CA GLN A 232 24.09 -2.03 -6.99
C GLN A 232 22.56 -2.08 -6.85
N PRO A 233 21.84 -2.77 -7.76
CA PRO A 233 20.39 -2.90 -7.70
C PRO A 233 19.99 -4.12 -6.86
N ARG A 234 19.74 -3.90 -5.57
CA ARG A 234 18.78 -4.67 -4.78
C ARG A 234 17.99 -3.67 -3.95
N THR A 235 16.78 -3.34 -4.40
CA THR A 235 16.08 -2.10 -4.08
C THR A 235 15.83 -1.92 -2.57
N PRO A 236 16.68 -1.14 -1.88
CA PRO A 236 16.55 -0.92 -0.45
C PRO A 236 15.27 -0.14 -0.10
N LEU A 237 14.68 0.54 -1.09
CA LEU A 237 13.40 1.23 -1.01
C LEU A 237 12.21 0.28 -0.76
N GLY A 238 12.18 -0.89 -1.42
CA GLY A 238 11.11 -1.87 -1.22
C GLY A 238 11.16 -2.48 0.18
N GLU A 239 12.35 -2.86 0.65
CA GLU A 239 12.56 -3.35 2.02
C GLU A 239 12.20 -2.27 3.07
N LEU A 240 12.61 -1.02 2.83
CA LEU A 240 12.30 0.11 3.71
C LEU A 240 10.78 0.37 3.79
N ALA A 241 10.08 0.41 2.66
CA ALA A 241 8.63 0.60 2.63
C ALA A 241 7.92 -0.52 3.40
N HIS A 242 8.34 -1.77 3.20
CA HIS A 242 7.81 -2.92 3.94
C HIS A 242 7.98 -2.79 5.46
N LEU A 243 9.17 -2.35 5.91
CA LEU A 243 9.45 -2.09 7.32
C LEU A 243 8.59 -0.96 7.89
N LEU A 244 8.43 0.14 7.16
CA LEU A 244 7.62 1.29 7.60
C LEU A 244 6.13 0.93 7.73
N ILE A 245 5.58 0.14 6.79
CA ILE A 245 4.21 -0.39 6.90
C ILE A 245 4.09 -1.28 8.15
N GLY A 246 5.08 -2.13 8.41
CA GLY A 246 5.13 -2.98 9.62
C GLY A 246 5.15 -2.16 10.92
N LEU A 247 5.98 -1.12 10.99
CA LEU A 247 6.06 -0.22 12.14
C LEU A 247 4.74 0.54 12.38
N ARG A 248 4.09 1.00 11.31
CA ARG A 248 2.76 1.63 11.39
C ARG A 248 1.72 0.65 11.94
N GLY A 249 1.69 -0.58 11.43
CA GLY A 249 0.78 -1.62 11.91
C GLY A 249 0.98 -1.93 13.39
N ARG A 250 2.23 -2.06 13.83
CA ARG A 250 2.57 -2.24 15.25
C ARG A 250 2.06 -1.08 16.11
N ALA A 251 2.31 0.16 15.71
CA ALA A 251 1.84 1.34 16.44
C ALA A 251 0.30 1.44 16.50
N GLU A 252 -0.42 0.92 15.51
CA GLU A 252 -1.88 0.79 15.56
C GLU A 252 -2.32 -0.27 16.58
N ILE A 253 -1.64 -1.42 16.64
CA ILE A 253 -1.94 -2.49 17.60
C ILE A 253 -1.64 -2.08 19.03
N GLU A 254 -0.48 -1.48 19.29
CA GLU A 254 -0.08 -1.01 20.62
C GLU A 254 -1.07 0.04 21.16
N ARG A 255 -1.50 0.99 20.31
CA ARG A 255 -2.57 1.93 20.68
C ARG A 255 -3.90 1.24 20.95
N GLY A 256 -4.23 0.21 20.18
CA GLY A 256 -5.43 -0.60 20.38
C GLY A 256 -5.42 -1.30 21.73
N LEU A 257 -4.31 -1.95 22.09
CA LEU A 257 -4.13 -2.67 23.36
C LEU A 257 -4.15 -1.71 24.56
N ALA A 258 -3.41 -0.59 24.49
CA ALA A 258 -3.41 0.40 25.56
C ALA A 258 -4.80 0.99 25.85
N ALA A 259 -5.66 1.10 24.82
CA ALA A 259 -7.04 1.54 25.00
C ALA A 259 -7.90 0.53 25.76
N PHE A 260 -7.54 -0.77 25.79
CA PHE A 260 -8.21 -1.76 26.64
C PHE A 260 -7.71 -1.69 28.08
N ASP A 261 -6.40 -1.61 28.28
CA ASP A 261 -5.79 -1.57 29.62
C ASP A 261 -6.21 -0.31 30.41
N GLY A 262 -6.40 0.82 29.72
CA GLY A 262 -6.90 2.04 30.34
C GLY A 262 -8.34 1.96 30.86
N ILE A 263 -9.19 1.14 30.22
CA ILE A 263 -10.59 0.95 30.62
C ILE A 263 -10.68 0.05 31.88
N GLU A 264 -9.77 -0.90 32.04
CA GLU A 264 -9.75 -1.75 33.25
C GLU A 264 -9.25 -0.98 34.50
N SER A 265 -8.45 0.08 34.34
CA SER A 265 -7.97 0.90 35.48
C SER A 265 -9.03 1.86 36.07
N ASP A 266 -10.10 2.16 35.33
CA ASP A 266 -11.22 3.00 35.77
C ASP A 266 -12.42 2.17 36.25
N THR A 267 -12.14 0.95 36.73
CA THR A 267 -13.12 0.13 37.46
C THR A 267 -13.19 0.57 38.92
N ALA A 268 -13.60 1.82 39.16
CA ALA A 268 -14.29 2.10 40.42
C ALA A 268 -15.42 1.06 40.54
N PRO A 269 -15.56 0.34 41.66
CA PRO A 269 -16.56 -0.70 41.80
C PRO A 269 -17.91 -0.12 41.40
N LEU A 270 -18.55 -0.74 40.41
CA LEU A 270 -19.90 -0.36 39.99
C LEU A 270 -20.74 -0.26 41.27
N PRO A 271 -21.44 0.87 41.50
CA PRO A 271 -22.33 0.96 42.65
C PRO A 271 -23.25 -0.25 42.62
N PRO A 272 -23.51 -0.88 43.78
CA PRO A 272 -24.34 -2.08 43.83
C PRO A 272 -25.64 -1.82 43.06
N PRO A 273 -26.15 -2.82 42.32
CA PRO A 273 -27.36 -2.66 41.54
C PRO A 273 -28.43 -2.07 42.45
N ARG A 274 -28.92 -0.86 42.11
CA ARG A 274 -30.06 -0.28 42.80
C ARG A 274 -31.18 -1.30 42.66
N GLU A 275 -31.59 -1.91 43.77
CA GLU A 275 -32.77 -2.76 43.81
C GLU A 275 -33.88 -2.02 43.06
N ALA A 276 -34.33 -2.61 41.96
CA ALA A 276 -35.43 -2.08 41.20
C ALA A 276 -36.64 -2.08 42.14
N VAL A 277 -36.98 -0.91 42.67
CA VAL A 277 -38.25 -0.70 43.36
C VAL A 277 -39.32 -0.95 42.31
N ASP A 278 -39.90 -2.14 42.33
CA ASP A 278 -40.97 -2.58 41.44
C ASP A 278 -42.22 -1.71 41.69
N PRO A 279 -42.58 -0.76 40.80
CA PRO A 279 -43.71 0.13 41.05
C PRO A 279 -45.06 -0.53 40.75
N LEU A 280 -45.09 -1.81 40.34
CA LEU A 280 -46.27 -2.43 39.73
C LEU A 280 -46.95 -3.53 40.56
N ALA A 281 -46.52 -3.79 41.80
CA ALA A 281 -47.06 -4.88 42.62
C ALA A 281 -48.45 -4.64 43.26
N HIS A 282 -49.16 -3.53 42.99
CA HIS A 282 -50.49 -3.29 43.54
C HIS A 282 -51.54 -2.88 42.48
N ARG A 283 -52.02 -3.86 41.70
CA ARG A 283 -53.37 -3.78 41.11
C ARG A 283 -54.23 -4.92 41.63
N ALA A 284 -55.05 -4.59 42.61
CA ALA A 284 -56.08 -5.45 43.18
C ALA A 284 -57.08 -5.89 42.11
N ILE A 285 -57.36 -7.20 42.09
CA ILE A 285 -58.39 -7.84 41.29
C ILE A 285 -59.74 -7.55 41.93
N GLY A 286 -60.62 -6.83 41.22
CA GLY A 286 -62.01 -6.61 41.63
C GLY A 286 -62.91 -7.82 41.28
N PRO A 287 -64.00 -8.06 42.04
CA PRO A 287 -64.80 -9.27 41.91
C PRO A 287 -65.72 -9.27 40.67
N VAL A 288 -65.74 -10.40 39.97
CA VAL A 288 -66.62 -10.69 38.83
C VAL A 288 -68.03 -11.00 39.32
N SER A 289 -68.98 -10.10 39.09
CA SER A 289 -70.41 -10.32 39.31
C SER A 289 -71.00 -11.24 38.24
N ARG A 290 -71.40 -12.46 38.62
CA ARG A 290 -72.24 -13.37 37.82
C ARG A 290 -73.69 -12.87 37.83
N ARG A 291 -74.29 -12.66 36.66
CA ARG A 291 -75.75 -12.61 36.51
C ARG A 291 -76.24 -13.93 35.90
N ARG A 292 -77.34 -14.42 36.47
CA ARG A 292 -78.19 -15.49 35.98
C ARG A 292 -79.04 -15.00 34.81
#